data_AF-A0A0S7ZKJ2-F1
#
_entry.id   AF-A0A0S7ZKJ2-F1
#
_cell.length_a   1.000
_cell.length_b   1.000
_cell.length_c   1.000
_cell.angle_alpha   90.00
_cell.angle_beta   90.00
_cell.angle_gamma   90.00
#
_symmetry.space_group_name_H-M   'P 1'
#
loop_
_entity.id
_entity.type
_entity.pdbx_description
1 polymer ?
#
loop_
_entity_poly.entity_id
_entity_poly.type
_entity_poly.pdbx_seq_one_letter_code
_entity_poly.pdbx_strand_id
1 'polypeptide(L)'
;MIDQSTANKAREMLGELEEKVKLITFTQEIECTYCRQNNDLARDFSDLSDKIIHEVYDFQKDREMVDRYHIDKIPALAVVSETKDYGIRFYGIPSGYEFTSLVEAVRLISTGDHGLSSETVDRVSSLKKDVHIQVFVTPTCPYCPRAVVTAHKLALVSEHIRSDMVEAIEFPHLTQKFNVMGVPRSVFNDRDYIEGAVPEKLFVDKIVEIGR
;
A
#
# COMPACT_ATOMS: atom_id res chain seq x y z
N MET A 1 8.32 -1.10 17.60
CA MET A 1 6.85 -1.32 17.57
C MET A 1 6.43 -2.69 17.03
N ILE A 2 7.37 -3.45 16.46
CA ILE A 2 7.16 -4.80 15.97
C ILE A 2 7.61 -5.77 17.06
N ASP A 3 6.78 -6.73 17.46
CA ASP A 3 7.20 -7.74 18.44
C ASP A 3 8.18 -8.73 17.81
N GLN A 4 8.96 -9.44 18.64
CA GLN A 4 10.04 -10.31 18.16
C GLN A 4 9.55 -11.45 17.26
N SER A 5 8.35 -11.99 17.51
CA SER A 5 7.79 -13.08 16.70
C SER A 5 7.46 -12.57 15.30
N THR A 6 6.81 -11.41 15.21
CA THR A 6 6.51 -10.73 13.95
C THR A 6 7.77 -10.32 13.21
N ALA A 7 8.77 -9.78 13.90
CA ALA A 7 10.05 -9.42 13.31
C ALA A 7 10.80 -10.64 12.74
N ASN A 8 10.76 -11.79 13.41
CA ASN A 8 11.40 -13.01 12.91
C ASN A 8 10.73 -13.53 11.64
N LYS A 9 9.39 -13.53 11.58
CA LYS A 9 8.65 -13.91 10.36
C LYS A 9 8.93 -12.95 9.21
N ALA A 10 8.99 -11.65 9.49
CA ALA A 10 9.37 -10.66 8.49
C ALA A 10 10.78 -10.96 7.95
N ARG A 11 11.78 -11.21 8.81
CA ARG A 11 13.14 -11.55 8.36
C ARG A 11 13.19 -12.79 7.46
N GLU A 12 12.37 -13.80 7.72
CA GLU A 12 12.28 -14.99 6.87
C GLU A 12 11.82 -14.60 5.45
N MET A 13 10.75 -13.82 5.34
CA MET A 13 10.25 -13.33 4.05
C MET A 13 11.21 -12.37 3.37
N LEU A 14 11.91 -11.54 4.14
CA LEU A 14 12.92 -10.61 3.64
C LEU A 14 14.21 -11.32 3.17
N GLY A 15 14.40 -12.60 3.50
CA GLY A 15 15.51 -13.41 2.98
C GLY A 15 15.41 -13.68 1.48
N GLU A 16 14.22 -13.52 0.89
CA GLU A 16 13.95 -13.73 -0.53
C GLU A 16 14.11 -12.47 -1.38
N LEU A 17 14.39 -11.31 -0.78
CA LEU A 17 14.52 -10.07 -1.53
C LEU A 17 15.65 -10.19 -2.57
N GLU A 18 15.39 -9.76 -3.80
CA GLU A 18 16.36 -9.77 -4.90
C GLU A 18 16.93 -8.37 -5.11
N GLU A 19 16.05 -7.40 -5.38
CA GLU A 19 16.39 -6.00 -5.58
C GLU A 19 16.15 -5.13 -4.34
N LYS A 20 16.79 -3.96 -4.28
CA LYS A 20 16.55 -2.99 -3.20
C LYS A 20 15.21 -2.30 -3.37
N VAL A 21 14.58 -2.00 -2.24
CA VAL A 21 13.30 -1.31 -2.14
C VAL A 21 13.46 -0.07 -1.29
N LYS A 22 12.93 1.05 -1.76
CA LYS A 22 12.85 2.28 -0.98
C LYS A 22 11.51 2.34 -0.28
N LEU A 23 11.56 2.49 1.03
CA LEU A 23 10.43 2.83 1.87
C LEU A 23 10.52 4.32 2.19
N ILE A 24 9.64 5.12 1.61
CA ILE A 24 9.72 6.58 1.68
C ILE A 24 8.60 7.09 2.57
N THR A 25 8.94 7.63 3.74
CA THR A 25 8.00 8.20 4.68
C THR A 25 7.75 9.67 4.40
N PHE A 26 6.47 10.05 4.30
CA PHE A 26 6.04 11.44 4.30
C PHE A 26 5.39 11.77 5.64
N THR A 27 5.92 12.80 6.27
CA THR A 27 5.62 13.16 7.67
C THR A 27 5.45 14.67 7.84
N GLN A 28 5.04 15.11 9.02
CA GLN A 28 5.03 16.51 9.42
C GLN A 28 5.19 16.60 10.95
N GLU A 29 5.89 17.63 11.43
CA GLU A 29 6.13 17.82 12.88
C GLU A 29 4.87 18.24 13.64
N ILE A 30 4.02 19.06 13.02
CA ILE A 30 2.83 19.65 13.61
C ILE A 30 1.60 19.12 12.86
N GLU A 31 0.46 19.02 13.53
CA GLU A 31 -0.82 18.60 12.94
C GLU A 31 -0.83 17.17 12.35
N CYS A 32 0.06 16.30 12.83
CA CYS A 32 0.05 14.88 12.47
C CYS A 32 0.23 13.97 13.68
N THR A 33 -0.89 13.49 14.23
CA THR A 33 -0.94 12.66 15.45
C THR A 33 -0.13 11.36 15.33
N TYR A 34 -0.12 10.75 14.14
CA TYR A 34 0.40 9.40 13.90
C TYR A 34 1.72 9.37 13.11
N CYS A 35 2.21 10.53 12.68
CA CYS A 35 3.42 10.64 11.87
C CYS A 35 4.68 10.06 12.53
N ARG A 36 4.84 10.30 13.84
CA ARG A 36 5.99 9.77 14.58
C ARG A 36 5.98 8.25 14.59
N GLN A 37 4.85 7.65 14.95
CA GLN A 37 4.69 6.20 15.02
C GLN A 37 4.85 5.57 13.63
N ASN A 38 4.29 6.17 12.58
CA ASN A 38 4.47 5.67 11.21
C ASN A 38 5.96 5.66 10.80
N ASN A 39 6.68 6.75 11.11
CA ASN A 39 8.11 6.85 10.85
C ASN A 39 8.93 5.85 11.68
N ASP A 40 8.59 5.66 12.95
CA ASP A 40 9.25 4.69 13.82
C ASP A 40 9.01 3.25 13.33
N LEU A 41 7.81 2.93 12.84
CA LEU A 41 7.53 1.62 12.22
C LEU A 41 8.40 1.40 10.99
N ALA A 42 8.43 2.39 10.10
CA ALA A 42 9.18 2.31 8.85
C ALA A 42 10.68 2.12 9.09
N ARG A 43 11.24 2.86 10.06
CA ARG A 43 12.63 2.73 10.49
C ARG A 43 12.92 1.36 11.11
N ASP A 44 12.10 0.93 12.08
CA ASP A 44 12.24 -0.38 12.73
C ASP A 44 12.17 -1.52 11.69
N PHE A 45 11.33 -1.36 10.67
CA PHE A 45 11.17 -2.34 9.59
C PHE A 45 12.36 -2.32 8.61
N SER A 46 12.86 -1.15 8.22
CA SER A 46 14.04 -1.06 7.36
C SER A 46 15.28 -1.64 8.02
N ASP A 47 15.41 -1.52 9.33
CA ASP A 47 16.52 -2.11 10.10
C ASP A 47 16.52 -3.65 10.08
N LEU A 48 15.47 -4.30 9.58
CA LEU A 48 15.41 -5.75 9.44
C LEU A 48 16.16 -6.28 8.20
N SER A 49 16.47 -5.45 7.19
CA SER A 49 17.17 -5.86 5.97
C SER A 49 17.93 -4.70 5.34
N ASP A 50 19.16 -4.96 4.91
CA ASP A 50 20.00 -4.02 4.14
C ASP A 50 19.46 -3.69 2.73
N LYS A 51 18.47 -4.45 2.25
CA LYS A 51 17.77 -4.19 0.99
C LYS A 51 16.62 -3.21 1.11
N ILE A 52 16.24 -2.80 2.32
CA ILE A 52 15.22 -1.78 2.55
C ILE A 52 15.90 -0.46 2.88
N ILE A 53 15.78 0.51 1.98
CA ILE A 53 16.29 1.86 2.18
C ILE A 53 15.16 2.73 2.71
N HIS A 54 15.31 3.30 3.90
CA HIS A 54 14.35 4.24 4.47
C HIS A 54 14.74 5.69 4.15
N GLU A 55 13.83 6.43 3.53
CA GLU A 55 13.95 7.88 3.28
C GLU A 55 12.79 8.61 3.98
N VAL A 56 13.00 9.85 4.43
CA VAL A 56 11.99 10.64 5.14
C VAL A 56 11.93 12.04 4.55
N TYR A 57 10.73 12.49 4.21
CA TYR A 57 10.46 13.82 3.69
C TYR A 57 9.30 14.49 4.45
N ASP A 58 9.38 15.80 4.62
CA ASP A 58 8.34 16.64 5.22
C ASP A 58 7.31 17.04 4.16
N PHE A 59 6.04 16.80 4.43
CA PHE A 59 4.93 17.00 3.50
C PHE A 59 4.73 18.45 3.05
N GLN A 60 5.15 19.43 3.87
CA GLN A 60 5.05 20.84 3.53
C GLN A 60 6.34 21.39 2.96
N LYS A 61 7.50 20.95 3.47
CA LYS A 61 8.80 21.51 3.08
C LYS A 61 9.36 20.86 1.81
N ASP A 62 9.15 19.56 1.61
CA ASP A 62 9.73 18.79 0.51
C ASP A 62 8.72 18.59 -0.65
N ARG A 63 8.12 19.70 -1.11
CA ARG A 63 7.05 19.69 -2.12
C ARG A 63 7.41 18.95 -3.40
N GLU A 64 8.66 19.04 -3.85
CA GLU A 64 9.14 18.31 -5.03
C GLU A 64 8.99 16.79 -4.85
N MET A 65 9.31 16.27 -3.67
CA MET A 65 9.21 14.84 -3.38
C MET A 65 7.75 14.43 -3.18
N VAL A 66 6.93 15.27 -2.53
CA VAL A 66 5.49 15.05 -2.40
C VAL A 66 4.81 14.93 -3.76
N ASP A 67 5.12 15.84 -4.67
CA ASP A 67 4.54 15.86 -6.02
C ASP A 67 5.08 14.69 -6.86
N ARG A 68 6.39 14.36 -6.77
CA ARG A 68 7.01 13.22 -7.47
C ARG A 68 6.32 11.89 -7.14
N TYR A 69 6.01 11.65 -5.87
CA TYR A 69 5.40 10.38 -5.43
C TYR A 69 3.88 10.43 -5.35
N HIS A 70 3.26 11.55 -5.76
CA HIS A 70 1.82 11.77 -5.76
C HIS A 70 1.18 11.60 -4.38
N ILE A 71 1.83 12.13 -3.35
CA ILE A 71 1.35 12.05 -1.96
C ILE A 71 0.37 13.18 -1.71
N ASP A 72 -0.84 12.83 -1.30
CA ASP A 72 -1.95 13.77 -1.08
C ASP A 72 -2.38 13.88 0.39
N LYS A 73 -1.83 13.03 1.26
CA LYS A 73 -2.15 12.95 2.70
C LYS A 73 -0.97 12.38 3.49
N ILE A 74 -0.99 12.62 4.79
CA ILE A 74 -0.05 12.08 5.77
C ILE A 74 -0.77 11.52 7.00
N PRO A 75 -0.16 10.58 7.75
CA PRO A 75 1.14 9.95 7.47
C PRO A 75 1.07 9.03 6.24
N ALA A 76 2.15 8.99 5.45
CA ALA A 76 2.20 8.13 4.28
C ALA A 76 3.54 7.39 4.15
N LEU A 77 3.48 6.20 3.57
CA LEU A 77 4.63 5.44 3.08
C LEU A 77 4.43 5.18 1.58
N ALA A 78 5.39 5.58 0.77
CA ALA A 78 5.51 5.08 -0.60
C ALA A 78 6.50 3.91 -0.61
N VAL A 79 6.12 2.80 -1.23
CA VAL A 79 7.01 1.65 -1.44
C VAL A 79 7.35 1.59 -2.92
N VAL A 80 8.62 1.77 -3.26
CA VAL A 80 9.09 1.90 -4.65
C VAL A 80 10.38 1.10 -4.85
N SER A 81 10.67 0.67 -6.08
CA SER A 81 11.99 0.14 -6.38
C SER A 81 13.01 1.28 -6.54
N GLU A 82 14.28 0.95 -6.70
CA GLU A 82 15.30 1.98 -7.01
C GLU A 82 15.05 2.70 -8.34
N THR A 83 14.29 2.08 -9.26
CA THR A 83 14.13 2.55 -10.64
C THR A 83 12.71 2.93 -11.02
N LYS A 84 11.69 2.48 -10.28
CA LYS A 84 10.27 2.63 -10.65
C LYS A 84 9.37 2.80 -9.42
N ASP A 85 8.45 3.75 -9.52
CA ASP A 85 7.28 3.85 -8.65
C ASP A 85 6.13 3.04 -9.27
N TYR A 86 5.70 1.98 -8.58
CA TYR A 86 4.60 1.11 -9.00
C TYR A 86 3.22 1.57 -8.53
N GLY A 87 3.15 2.72 -7.87
CA GLY A 87 1.90 3.27 -7.42
C GLY A 87 1.41 2.76 -6.07
N ILE A 88 2.27 2.13 -5.25
CA ILE A 88 1.90 1.42 -4.00
C ILE A 88 2.14 2.28 -2.76
N ARG A 89 1.06 2.69 -2.09
CA ARG A 89 1.07 3.63 -0.95
C ARG A 89 0.36 3.04 0.26
N PHE A 90 0.82 3.41 1.44
CA PHE A 90 0.13 3.22 2.71
C PHE A 90 -0.15 4.59 3.32
N TYR A 91 -1.42 4.87 3.62
CA TYR A 91 -1.86 6.06 4.31
C TYR A 91 -2.36 5.66 5.69
N GLY A 92 -1.63 6.08 6.71
CA GLY A 92 -1.78 5.58 8.08
C GLY A 92 -0.69 4.58 8.44
N ILE A 93 -0.67 4.14 9.70
CA ILE A 93 0.33 3.20 10.19
C ILE A 93 -0.04 1.76 9.77
N PRO A 94 0.76 1.07 8.94
CA PRO A 94 0.50 -0.33 8.57
C PRO A 94 0.90 -1.28 9.72
N SER A 95 0.13 -1.24 10.80
CA SER A 95 0.34 -2.01 12.02
C SER A 95 -0.67 -3.16 12.16
N GLY A 96 -0.46 -4.01 13.17
CA GLY A 96 -1.30 -5.18 13.40
C GLY A 96 -1.24 -6.14 12.22
N TYR A 97 -2.39 -6.56 11.69
CA TYR A 97 -2.44 -7.45 10.53
C TYR A 97 -1.85 -6.82 9.26
N GLU A 98 -1.87 -5.49 9.13
CA GLU A 98 -1.38 -4.79 7.92
C GLU A 98 0.15 -4.67 7.88
N PHE A 99 0.85 -5.00 8.97
CA PHE A 99 2.30 -5.13 8.90
C PHE A 99 2.71 -6.21 7.89
N THR A 100 1.94 -7.31 7.79
CA THR A 100 2.13 -8.33 6.76
C THR A 100 1.95 -7.76 5.34
N SER A 101 1.00 -6.84 5.14
CA SER A 101 0.80 -6.18 3.85
C SER A 101 2.01 -5.32 3.46
N LEU A 102 2.65 -4.66 4.42
CA LEU A 102 3.88 -3.90 4.18
C LEU A 102 5.05 -4.83 3.82
N VAL A 103 5.21 -5.94 4.54
CA VAL A 103 6.24 -6.95 4.22
C VAL A 103 6.03 -7.51 2.82
N GLU A 104 4.79 -7.86 2.46
CA GLU A 104 4.43 -8.32 1.11
C GLU A 104 4.68 -7.25 0.05
N ALA A 105 4.36 -5.97 0.29
CA ALA A 105 4.64 -4.90 -0.67
C ALA A 105 6.14 -4.79 -0.99
N VAL A 106 7.00 -4.89 0.02
CA VAL A 106 8.46 -4.91 -0.17
C VAL A 106 8.89 -6.17 -0.94
N ARG A 107 8.39 -7.35 -0.57
CA ARG A 107 8.68 -8.61 -1.30
C ARG A 107 8.28 -8.49 -2.76
N LEU A 108 7.05 -8.06 -3.05
CA LEU A 108 6.49 -7.91 -4.39
C LEU A 108 7.35 -7.00 -5.27
N ILE A 109 7.76 -5.85 -4.75
CA ILE A 109 8.58 -4.89 -5.52
C ILE A 109 10.00 -5.41 -5.71
N SER A 110 10.56 -6.07 -4.69
CA SER A 110 11.93 -6.57 -4.72
C SER A 110 12.11 -7.76 -5.66
N THR A 111 11.15 -8.69 -5.70
CA THR A 111 11.24 -9.92 -6.50
C THR A 111 10.51 -9.82 -7.83
N GLY A 112 9.55 -8.89 -7.97
CA GLY A 112 8.64 -8.83 -9.11
C GLY A 112 7.63 -9.97 -9.17
N ASP A 113 7.66 -10.93 -8.23
CA ASP A 113 6.78 -12.09 -8.21
C ASP A 113 5.40 -11.73 -7.64
N HIS A 114 4.46 -11.43 -8.54
CA HIS A 114 3.08 -11.11 -8.17
C HIS A 114 2.20 -12.36 -7.96
N GLY A 115 2.56 -13.52 -8.49
CA GLY A 115 1.75 -14.74 -8.40
C GLY A 115 0.32 -14.62 -8.97
N LEU A 116 0.08 -13.65 -9.86
CA LEU A 116 -1.21 -13.49 -10.57
C LEU A 116 -1.27 -14.43 -11.77
N SER A 117 -2.49 -14.84 -12.16
CA SER A 117 -2.68 -15.62 -13.38
C SER A 117 -2.34 -14.82 -14.64
N SER A 118 -1.94 -15.49 -15.72
CA SER A 118 -1.73 -14.84 -17.02
C SER A 118 -2.99 -14.14 -17.53
N GLU A 119 -4.16 -14.75 -17.30
CA GLU A 119 -5.46 -14.14 -17.62
C GLU A 119 -5.63 -12.80 -16.90
N THR A 120 -5.29 -12.73 -15.61
CA THR A 120 -5.36 -11.48 -14.84
C THR A 120 -4.44 -10.42 -15.42
N VAL A 121 -3.19 -10.78 -15.74
CA VAL A 121 -2.19 -9.86 -16.31
C VAL A 121 -2.65 -9.33 -17.67
N ASP A 122 -3.13 -10.20 -18.57
CA ASP A 122 -3.64 -9.81 -19.89
C ASP A 122 -4.82 -8.83 -19.78
N ARG A 123 -5.71 -9.09 -18.83
CA ARG A 123 -6.89 -8.26 -18.61
C ARG A 123 -6.53 -6.86 -18.10
N VAL A 124 -5.63 -6.74 -17.13
CA VAL A 124 -5.21 -5.42 -16.62
C VAL A 124 -4.29 -4.69 -17.60
N SER A 125 -3.54 -5.40 -18.44
CA SER A 125 -2.74 -4.79 -19.51
C SER A 125 -3.61 -4.13 -20.59
N SER A 126 -4.90 -4.49 -20.69
CA SER A 126 -5.84 -3.92 -21.65
C SER A 126 -6.53 -2.64 -21.18
N LEU A 127 -6.26 -2.18 -19.96
CA LEU A 127 -6.85 -0.96 -19.40
C LEU A 127 -6.43 0.25 -20.23
N LYS A 128 -7.38 1.17 -20.46
CA LYS A 128 -7.17 2.41 -21.23
C LYS A 128 -7.24 3.66 -20.36
N LYS A 129 -7.67 3.51 -19.12
CA LYS A 129 -7.84 4.58 -18.14
C LYS A 129 -7.24 4.16 -16.83
N ASP A 130 -6.77 5.16 -16.09
CA ASP A 130 -6.19 4.93 -14.79
C ASP A 130 -7.26 4.51 -13.78
N VAL A 131 -6.88 3.57 -12.91
CA VAL A 131 -7.67 3.06 -11.82
C VAL A 131 -6.89 3.28 -10.53
N HIS A 132 -7.43 4.15 -9.68
CA HIS A 132 -6.96 4.38 -8.33
C HIS A 132 -7.81 3.55 -7.37
N ILE A 133 -7.15 2.66 -6.64
CA ILE A 133 -7.74 1.75 -5.67
C ILE A 133 -7.38 2.24 -4.28
N GLN A 134 -8.37 2.43 -3.42
CA GLN A 134 -8.19 2.76 -2.02
C GLN A 134 -8.81 1.67 -1.15
N VAL A 135 -7.98 0.86 -0.51
CA VAL A 135 -8.41 -0.23 0.37
C VAL A 135 -8.42 0.28 1.81
N PHE A 136 -9.62 0.49 2.35
CA PHE A 136 -9.85 0.85 3.74
C PHE A 136 -9.72 -0.36 4.65
N VAL A 137 -8.94 -0.20 5.71
CA VAL A 137 -8.60 -1.28 6.65
C VAL A 137 -8.60 -0.77 8.09
N THR A 138 -8.50 -1.70 9.04
CA THR A 138 -8.19 -1.42 10.45
C THR A 138 -7.11 -2.38 10.93
N PRO A 139 -6.24 -2.00 11.89
CA PRO A 139 -5.13 -2.84 12.37
C PRO A 139 -5.56 -4.22 12.88
N THR A 140 -6.81 -4.37 13.32
CA THR A 140 -7.36 -5.60 13.91
C THR A 140 -8.12 -6.48 12.92
N CYS A 141 -8.26 -6.08 11.66
CA CYS A 141 -8.99 -6.81 10.63
C CYS A 141 -8.11 -7.91 9.99
N PRO A 142 -8.36 -9.21 10.24
CA PRO A 142 -7.52 -10.29 9.72
C PRO A 142 -7.69 -10.53 8.21
N TYR A 143 -8.78 -10.03 7.62
CA TYR A 143 -9.10 -10.22 6.20
C TYR A 143 -8.58 -9.09 5.31
N CYS A 144 -8.26 -7.94 5.91
CA CYS A 144 -7.86 -6.74 5.21
C CYS A 144 -6.56 -6.89 4.41
N PRO A 145 -5.54 -7.62 4.90
CA PRO A 145 -4.30 -7.81 4.14
C PRO A 145 -4.52 -8.45 2.78
N ARG A 146 -5.50 -9.35 2.66
CA ARG A 146 -5.81 -10.01 1.38
C ARG A 146 -6.27 -9.01 0.31
N ALA A 147 -7.07 -8.02 0.69
CA ALA A 147 -7.54 -6.99 -0.25
C ALA A 147 -6.41 -6.04 -0.63
N VAL A 148 -5.60 -5.61 0.36
CA VAL A 148 -4.45 -4.73 0.15
C VAL A 148 -3.41 -5.38 -0.78
N VAL A 149 -3.00 -6.62 -0.47
CA VAL A 149 -2.02 -7.37 -1.28
C VAL A 149 -2.54 -7.62 -2.69
N THR A 150 -3.84 -7.93 -2.86
CA THR A 150 -4.43 -8.07 -4.21
C THR A 150 -4.32 -6.77 -5.00
N ALA A 151 -4.66 -5.63 -4.40
CA ALA A 151 -4.56 -4.32 -5.06
C ALA A 151 -3.10 -3.96 -5.39
N HIS A 152 -2.15 -4.23 -4.50
CA HIS A 152 -0.71 -4.01 -4.74
C HIS A 152 -0.14 -4.89 -5.85
N LYS A 153 -0.50 -6.17 -5.91
CA LYS A 153 -0.10 -7.07 -7.01
C LYS A 153 -0.56 -6.53 -8.36
N LEU A 154 -1.77 -5.98 -8.43
CA LEU A 154 -2.33 -5.41 -9.66
C LEU A 154 -1.64 -4.10 -10.05
N ALA A 155 -1.27 -3.26 -9.07
CA ALA A 155 -0.46 -2.06 -9.29
C ALA A 155 0.95 -2.40 -9.80
N LEU A 156 1.56 -3.48 -9.30
CA LEU A 156 2.88 -3.94 -9.75
C LEU A 156 2.91 -4.26 -11.25
N VAL A 157 1.84 -4.86 -11.78
CA VAL A 157 1.79 -5.35 -13.17
C VAL A 157 1.18 -4.38 -14.18
N SER A 158 0.70 -3.20 -13.75
CA SER A 158 0.00 -2.25 -14.63
C SER A 158 0.28 -0.81 -14.27
N GLU A 159 0.79 -0.04 -15.23
CA GLU A 159 1.06 1.41 -15.06
C GLU A 159 -0.22 2.25 -14.91
N HIS A 160 -1.36 1.69 -15.33
CA HIS A 160 -2.67 2.33 -15.14
C HIS A 160 -3.25 2.13 -13.73
N ILE A 161 -2.62 1.34 -12.86
CA ILE A 161 -3.18 1.02 -11.54
C ILE A 161 -2.33 1.66 -10.45
N ARG A 162 -2.98 2.44 -9.57
CA ARG A 162 -2.40 2.89 -8.30
C ARG A 162 -3.17 2.27 -7.14
N SER A 163 -2.47 1.89 -6.08
CA SER A 163 -3.06 1.19 -4.95
C SER A 163 -2.64 1.80 -3.62
N ASP A 164 -3.64 2.20 -2.85
CA ASP A 164 -3.50 2.77 -1.52
C ASP A 164 -4.09 1.81 -0.49
N MET A 165 -3.35 1.48 0.56
CA MET A 165 -3.94 1.08 1.84
C MET A 165 -4.29 2.35 2.63
N VAL A 166 -5.48 2.40 3.24
CA VAL A 166 -5.94 3.54 4.03
C VAL A 166 -6.41 3.05 5.39
N GLU A 167 -5.74 3.49 6.46
CA GLU A 167 -6.16 3.19 7.84
C GLU A 167 -7.41 4.03 8.20
N ALA A 168 -8.52 3.36 8.45
CA ALA A 168 -9.84 4.00 8.55
C ALA A 168 -10.02 4.89 9.80
N ILE A 169 -9.31 4.59 10.89
CA ILE A 169 -9.39 5.30 12.16
C ILE A 169 -8.58 6.60 12.11
N GLU A 170 -7.44 6.59 11.42
CA GLU A 170 -6.55 7.73 11.21
C GLU A 170 -7.11 8.70 10.16
N PHE A 171 -7.92 8.21 9.21
CA PHE A 171 -8.54 9.00 8.15
C PHE A 171 -10.08 9.04 8.22
N PRO A 172 -10.69 9.53 9.32
CA PRO A 172 -12.15 9.49 9.51
C PRO A 172 -12.92 10.35 8.50
N HIS A 173 -12.29 11.37 7.93
CA HIS A 173 -12.89 12.19 6.87
C HIS A 173 -13.06 11.40 5.57
N LEU A 174 -12.16 10.47 5.25
CA LEU A 174 -12.28 9.59 4.09
C LEU A 174 -13.33 8.51 4.33
N THR A 175 -13.39 7.95 5.55
CA THR A 175 -14.44 6.98 5.88
C THR A 175 -15.83 7.60 5.78
N GLN A 176 -15.98 8.86 6.19
CA GLN A 176 -17.22 9.63 5.98
C GLN A 176 -17.49 9.90 4.50
N LYS A 177 -16.49 10.41 3.73
CA LYS A 177 -16.63 10.71 2.30
C LYS A 177 -17.14 9.50 1.51
N PHE A 178 -16.62 8.31 1.80
CA PHE A 178 -16.93 7.09 1.04
C PHE A 178 -17.93 6.15 1.74
N ASN A 179 -18.56 6.63 2.82
CA ASN A 179 -19.53 5.88 3.63
C ASN A 179 -19.02 4.48 4.03
N VAL A 180 -17.78 4.44 4.54
CA VAL A 180 -17.11 3.21 4.97
C VAL A 180 -17.69 2.75 6.30
N MET A 181 -18.61 1.78 6.25
CA MET A 181 -19.28 1.22 7.43
C MET A 181 -18.59 -0.04 7.97
N GLY A 182 -17.65 -0.60 7.22
CA GLY A 182 -16.91 -1.82 7.56
C GLY A 182 -15.70 -2.01 6.66
N VAL A 183 -14.79 -2.90 7.08
CA VAL A 183 -13.53 -3.19 6.40
C VAL A 183 -13.33 -4.71 6.19
N PRO A 184 -12.58 -5.14 5.16
CA PRO A 184 -11.98 -4.30 4.12
C PRO A 184 -13.03 -3.73 3.17
N ARG A 185 -12.80 -2.51 2.71
CA ARG A 185 -13.61 -1.87 1.67
C ARG A 185 -12.68 -1.25 0.64
N SER A 186 -12.77 -1.71 -0.61
CA SER A 186 -11.96 -1.17 -1.71
C SER A 186 -12.80 -0.18 -2.49
N VAL A 187 -12.37 1.08 -2.53
CA VAL A 187 -12.97 2.15 -3.32
C VAL A 187 -12.16 2.32 -4.60
N PHE A 188 -12.83 2.52 -5.72
CA PHE A 188 -12.22 2.65 -7.04
C PHE A 188 -12.62 4.00 -7.64
N ASN A 189 -11.62 4.80 -8.07
CA ASN A 189 -11.81 6.10 -8.70
C ASN A 189 -12.83 6.99 -7.97
N ASP A 190 -12.77 7.00 -6.63
CA ASP A 190 -13.64 7.78 -5.73
C ASP A 190 -15.16 7.51 -5.83
N ARG A 191 -15.60 6.45 -6.53
CA ARG A 191 -17.02 6.26 -6.87
C ARG A 191 -17.53 4.86 -6.57
N ASP A 192 -16.88 3.86 -7.17
CA ASP A 192 -17.28 2.48 -7.08
C ASP A 192 -16.63 1.81 -5.87
N TYR A 193 -17.22 0.73 -5.36
CA TYR A 193 -16.61 -0.01 -4.26
C TYR A 193 -16.89 -1.51 -4.28
N ILE A 194 -16.06 -2.24 -3.55
CA ILE A 194 -16.23 -3.64 -3.16
C ILE A 194 -16.12 -3.74 -1.64
N GLU A 195 -17.00 -4.54 -1.04
CA GLU A 195 -16.93 -4.90 0.38
C GLU A 195 -16.36 -6.30 0.56
N GLY A 196 -15.52 -6.45 1.59
CA GLY A 196 -14.93 -7.72 1.98
C GLY A 196 -13.72 -8.13 1.14
N ALA A 197 -13.06 -9.19 1.60
CA ALA A 197 -11.91 -9.79 0.90
C ALA A 197 -12.41 -10.72 -0.20
N VAL A 198 -12.84 -10.14 -1.32
CA VAL A 198 -13.33 -10.89 -2.48
C VAL A 198 -12.19 -11.67 -3.18
N PRO A 199 -12.51 -12.74 -3.93
CA PRO A 199 -11.56 -13.39 -4.81
C PRO A 199 -10.99 -12.43 -5.88
N GLU A 200 -9.73 -12.63 -6.27
CA GLU A 200 -9.01 -11.84 -7.28
C GLU A 200 -9.84 -11.60 -8.54
N LYS A 201 -10.50 -12.64 -9.05
CA LYS A 201 -11.33 -12.54 -10.26
C LYS A 201 -12.41 -11.46 -10.17
N LEU A 202 -13.12 -11.35 -9.05
CA LEU A 202 -14.14 -10.31 -8.86
C LEU A 202 -13.52 -8.91 -8.74
N PHE A 203 -12.35 -8.83 -8.12
CA PHE A 203 -11.59 -7.58 -8.01
C PHE A 203 -11.17 -7.08 -9.40
N VAL A 204 -10.66 -7.98 -10.25
CA VAL A 204 -10.23 -7.68 -11.63
C VAL A 204 -11.43 -7.38 -12.53
N ASP A 205 -12.55 -8.09 -12.38
CA ASP A 205 -13.81 -7.80 -13.09
C ASP A 205 -14.23 -6.34 -12.86
N LYS A 206 -14.14 -5.84 -11.62
CA LYS A 206 -14.45 -4.46 -11.30
C LYS A 206 -13.46 -3.45 -11.88
N ILE A 207 -12.16 -3.74 -11.82
CA ILE A 207 -11.13 -2.87 -12.41
C ILE A 207 -11.32 -2.75 -13.92
N VAL A 208 -11.58 -3.84 -14.61
CA VAL A 208 -11.81 -3.84 -16.06
C VAL A 208 -13.11 -3.13 -16.44
N GLU A 209 -14.15 -3.22 -15.62
CA GLU A 209 -15.37 -2.43 -15.80
C GLU A 209 -15.07 -0.92 -15.79
N ILE A 210 -14.24 -0.48 -14.84
CA ILE A 210 -13.92 0.93 -14.60
C ILE A 210 -12.88 1.47 -15.59
N GLY A 211 -11.88 0.67 -15.96
CA GLY A 211 -10.74 1.09 -16.78
C GLY A 211 -10.93 0.93 -18.30
N ARG A 212 -12.16 0.66 -18.76
CA ARG A 212 -12.54 0.65 -20.19
C ARG A 212 -12.62 2.04 -20.80
#